data_AF-A0A6B0VAP3-F1
#
_entry.id   AF-A0A6B0VAP3-F1
#
_cell.length_a   1.000
_cell.length_b   1.000
_cell.length_c   1.000
_cell.angle_alpha   90.00
_cell.angle_beta   90.00
_cell.angle_gamma   90.00
#
_symmetry.space_group_name_H-M   'P 1'
#
loop_
_entity.id
_entity.type
_entity.pdbx_description
1 polymer ?
#
loop_
_entity_poly.entity_id
_entity_poly.type
_entity_poly.pdbx_seq_one_letter_code
_entity_poly.pdbx_strand_id
1 'polypeptide(L)'
;MPRRIFALSLFLVWALVQRQCLVAVAMESFGGEGNFISGGGHHTIATSDCALLLHRHYVHGMGRSPAPRFKDFFEAFKTSFVSAGPHEQVCIKYSDVNNAVREAKSRLNYIHPYRANEVLPEPRDIATTAELSLLVTKILATQFRMTHDEIMNGLPLIDTSRTEMWDMCPAHVKPIPCTVERYRSMDGRCNNIKHSSWGVTNTPFVRFLPALYSDGIQGPRQAVDGGQLPNARGISSFVHRDYDHPNRQLSILVMSWGQFIDHDLTLAAPPRDERDLDFVCCGVPPKFQHPLCMTIEVPREDPFYGKYRRTCIEFKRSLAGQRPGCALGKPRPTNINVRFFVLCSAIPWTLNTGPMNDQGAVARVQQSLQRAPINANERSAFFFRHLITMLVYYAQFYTL
;
A
#
# COMPACT_ATOMS: atom_id res chain seq x y z
N MET A 1 -32.61 -15.77 -35.51
CA MET A 1 -32.95 -15.13 -34.20
C MET A 1 -31.88 -15.25 -33.08
N PRO A 2 -30.98 -16.26 -32.99
CA PRO A 2 -30.09 -16.38 -31.81
C PRO A 2 -28.91 -15.39 -31.78
N ARG A 3 -28.43 -14.92 -32.94
CA ARG A 3 -27.32 -13.95 -33.02
C ARG A 3 -27.67 -12.54 -32.49
N ARG A 4 -28.94 -12.13 -32.59
CA ARG A 4 -29.39 -10.82 -32.08
C ARG A 4 -29.56 -10.82 -30.57
N ILE A 5 -30.01 -11.95 -30.00
CA ILE A 5 -30.13 -12.13 -28.54
C ILE A 5 -28.73 -12.14 -27.92
N PHE A 6 -27.77 -12.88 -28.49
CA PHE A 6 -26.38 -12.89 -28.00
C PHE A 6 -25.71 -11.52 -28.02
N ALA A 7 -25.91 -10.75 -29.11
CA ALA A 7 -25.38 -9.39 -29.23
C ALA A 7 -26.04 -8.42 -28.23
N LEU A 8 -27.34 -8.55 -27.96
CA LEU A 8 -28.03 -7.78 -26.92
C LEU A 8 -27.55 -8.14 -25.50
N SER A 9 -27.34 -9.43 -25.21
CA SER A 9 -26.75 -9.87 -23.93
C SER A 9 -25.35 -9.29 -23.73
N LEU A 10 -24.53 -9.26 -24.79
CA LEU A 10 -23.18 -8.72 -24.79
C LEU A 10 -23.16 -7.19 -24.66
N PHE A 11 -24.10 -6.48 -25.30
CA PHE A 11 -24.26 -5.04 -25.14
C PHE A 11 -24.74 -4.67 -23.74
N LEU A 12 -25.59 -5.50 -23.14
CA LEU A 12 -26.04 -5.37 -21.75
C LEU A 12 -24.90 -5.63 -20.76
N VAL A 13 -24.02 -6.61 -21.01
CA VAL A 13 -22.82 -6.84 -20.20
C VAL A 13 -21.84 -5.67 -20.35
N TRP A 14 -21.60 -5.16 -21.56
CA TRP A 14 -20.78 -3.96 -21.79
C TRP A 14 -21.36 -2.71 -21.09
N ALA A 15 -22.68 -2.50 -21.20
CA ALA A 15 -23.38 -1.40 -20.54
C ALA A 15 -23.45 -1.57 -19.02
N LEU A 16 -23.50 -2.81 -18.50
CA LEU A 16 -23.44 -3.13 -17.07
C LEU A 16 -22.03 -2.95 -16.52
N VAL A 17 -20.98 -3.33 -17.25
CA VAL A 17 -19.58 -3.07 -16.86
C VAL A 17 -19.30 -1.57 -16.85
N GLN A 18 -19.72 -0.83 -17.90
CA GLN A 18 -19.62 0.63 -17.92
C GLN A 18 -20.47 1.32 -16.84
N ARG A 19 -21.70 0.84 -16.57
CA ARG A 19 -22.55 1.37 -15.49
C ARG A 19 -22.07 1.00 -14.10
N GLN A 20 -21.50 -0.19 -13.88
CA GLN A 20 -20.92 -0.56 -12.59
C GLN A 20 -19.63 0.23 -12.29
N CYS A 21 -18.84 0.57 -13.31
CA CYS A 21 -17.76 1.56 -13.20
C CYS A 21 -18.25 2.97 -12.80
N LEU A 22 -19.51 3.31 -13.09
CA LEU A 22 -20.16 4.58 -12.72
C LEU A 22 -20.86 4.55 -11.33
N VAL A 23 -21.38 3.39 -10.91
CA VAL A 23 -22.18 3.25 -9.66
C VAL A 23 -21.31 3.10 -8.40
N ALA A 24 -20.04 2.67 -8.52
CA ALA A 24 -19.11 2.63 -7.40
C ALA A 24 -18.77 4.02 -6.80
N VAL A 25 -19.19 5.11 -7.45
CA VAL A 25 -19.00 6.50 -6.98
C VAL A 25 -19.98 6.88 -5.85
N ALA A 26 -21.03 6.09 -5.56
CA ALA A 26 -22.10 6.49 -4.64
C ALA A 26 -22.00 5.91 -3.20
N MET A 27 -20.97 5.11 -2.86
CA MET A 27 -20.87 4.47 -1.54
C MET A 27 -19.57 4.81 -0.82
N GLU A 28 -19.32 6.10 -0.58
CA GLU A 28 -18.32 6.54 0.43
C GLU A 28 -18.67 7.95 0.97
N SER A 29 -19.92 8.14 1.39
CA SER A 29 -20.34 9.27 2.26
C SER A 29 -20.47 8.86 3.73
N PHE A 30 -19.92 7.72 4.12
CA PHE A 30 -19.85 7.28 5.52
C PHE A 30 -18.41 6.97 5.93
N GLY A 31 -17.56 7.99 5.84
CA GLY A 31 -16.30 8.08 6.59
C GLY A 31 -16.40 9.35 7.42
N GLY A 32 -16.60 9.20 8.73
CA GLY A 32 -16.91 10.29 9.64
C GLY A 32 -15.98 11.49 9.46
N GLU A 33 -16.59 12.66 9.35
CA GLU A 33 -15.93 13.95 9.48
C GLU A 33 -15.12 13.97 10.78
N GLY A 34 -13.81 13.76 10.66
CA GLY A 34 -12.87 14.33 11.61
C GLY A 34 -12.92 15.84 11.39
N ASN A 35 -13.90 16.49 12.02
CA ASN A 35 -13.98 17.95 12.07
C ASN A 35 -12.62 18.48 12.54
N PHE A 36 -11.94 19.17 11.63
CA PHE A 36 -10.83 20.04 11.97
C PHE A 36 -11.46 21.23 12.71
N ILE A 37 -11.72 21.06 14.01
CA ILE A 37 -12.19 22.14 14.87
C ILE A 37 -11.04 23.12 14.97
N SER A 38 -11.14 24.19 14.18
CA SER A 38 -10.52 25.49 14.41
C SER A 38 -11.06 26.03 15.75
N GLY A 39 -10.52 25.53 16.86
CA GLY A 39 -10.76 26.07 18.19
C GLY A 39 -9.88 27.29 18.42
N GLY A 40 -10.44 28.48 18.23
CA GLY A 40 -9.87 29.71 18.77
C GLY A 40 -9.93 29.68 20.30
N GLY A 41 -8.77 29.75 20.96
CA GLY A 41 -8.67 29.79 22.41
C GLY A 41 -7.22 29.85 22.89
N HIS A 42 -6.79 31.05 23.28
CA HIS A 42 -5.53 31.42 23.94
C HIS A 42 -4.20 31.07 23.24
N HIS A 43 -3.69 32.08 22.52
CA HIS A 43 -2.28 32.22 22.15
C HIS A 43 -1.38 32.20 23.39
N THR A 44 -0.78 31.05 23.68
CA THR A 44 0.59 30.99 24.17
C THR A 44 1.47 30.66 22.98
N ILE A 45 2.45 31.51 22.69
CA ILE A 45 3.37 31.42 21.56
C ILE A 45 4.05 30.04 21.57
N ALA A 46 3.51 29.10 20.80
CA ALA A 46 4.18 27.85 20.49
C ALA A 46 5.33 28.20 19.54
N THR A 47 6.55 27.97 20.00
CA THR A 47 7.81 28.21 19.31
C THR A 47 7.77 27.68 17.88
N SER A 48 8.15 28.51 16.90
CA SER A 48 8.18 28.19 15.46
C SER A 48 8.99 26.94 15.06
N ASP A 49 9.79 26.39 15.98
CA ASP A 49 10.71 25.27 15.77
C ASP A 49 10.18 23.89 16.24
N CYS A 50 9.03 23.85 16.93
CA CYS A 50 8.46 22.57 17.37
C CYS A 50 7.75 21.85 16.23
N ALA A 51 8.19 20.65 15.88
CA ALA A 51 7.61 19.83 14.82
C ALA A 51 6.48 18.92 15.32
N LEU A 52 6.58 18.44 16.56
CA LEU A 52 5.54 17.63 17.21
C LEU A 52 5.59 17.82 18.72
N LEU A 53 4.43 18.12 19.32
CA LEU A 53 4.28 18.23 20.77
C LEU A 53 3.60 16.98 21.32
N LEU A 54 4.32 16.24 22.17
CA LEU A 54 3.79 15.07 22.87
C LEU A 54 3.31 15.49 24.26
N HIS A 55 2.06 15.17 24.57
CA HIS A 55 1.47 15.37 25.90
C HIS A 55 1.47 14.05 26.64
N ARG A 56 2.30 13.92 27.69
CA ARG A 56 2.42 12.71 28.49
C ARG A 56 1.82 12.93 29.86
N HIS A 57 0.99 11.99 30.28
CA HIS A 57 0.42 11.94 31.62
C HIS A 57 1.05 10.79 32.39
N TYR A 58 1.53 11.06 33.59
CA TYR A 58 2.05 10.05 34.51
C TYR A 58 1.05 9.84 35.64
N VAL A 59 0.56 8.61 35.81
CA VAL A 59 -0.22 8.22 37.00
C VAL A 59 0.77 7.70 38.05
N HIS A 60 0.76 8.28 39.25
CA HIS A 60 1.72 7.95 40.31
C HIS A 60 1.80 6.44 40.57
N GLY A 61 3.01 5.85 40.48
CA GLY A 61 3.27 4.44 40.81
C GLY A 61 3.08 3.43 39.66
N MET A 62 2.51 3.83 38.53
CA MET A 62 2.54 3.06 37.28
C MET A 62 3.35 3.85 36.25
N GLY A 63 4.33 3.21 35.60
CA GLY A 63 4.98 3.80 34.42
C GLY A 63 3.93 4.24 33.38
N ARG A 64 4.34 5.12 32.45
CA ARG A 64 3.51 5.74 31.39
C ARG A 64 2.23 4.96 31.09
N SER A 65 1.08 5.57 31.37
CA SER A 65 -0.22 4.92 31.14
C SER A 65 -0.31 4.48 29.67
N PRO A 66 -0.38 3.17 29.38
CA PRO A 66 -0.77 2.75 28.04
C PRO A 66 -2.18 3.29 27.79
N ALA A 67 -2.43 3.80 26.58
CA ALA A 67 -3.79 4.14 26.22
C ALA A 67 -4.70 2.91 26.40
N PRO A 68 -5.95 3.09 26.85
CA PRO A 68 -6.86 1.97 27.09
C PRO A 68 -7.00 1.11 25.83
N ARG A 69 -7.01 -0.22 25.98
CA ARG A 69 -7.29 -1.10 24.84
C ARG A 69 -8.71 -0.81 24.37
N PHE A 70 -9.01 -1.07 23.09
CA PHE A 70 -10.35 -0.90 22.51
C PHE A 70 -11.49 -1.53 23.34
N LYS A 71 -11.21 -2.56 24.14
CA LYS A 71 -12.18 -3.21 25.03
C LYS A 71 -12.58 -2.33 26.24
N ASP A 72 -11.72 -1.40 26.65
CA ASP A 72 -11.90 -0.50 27.78
C ASP A 72 -12.58 0.82 27.37
N PHE A 73 -12.82 1.02 26.06
CA PHE A 73 -13.45 2.23 25.51
C PHE A 73 -14.86 2.48 26.06
N PHE A 74 -15.64 1.41 26.31
CA PHE A 74 -16.98 1.52 26.88
C PHE A 74 -17.00 1.65 28.40
N GLU A 75 -15.94 1.24 29.11
CA GLU A 75 -15.80 1.38 30.56
C GLU A 75 -15.29 2.78 30.96
N ALA A 76 -14.46 3.41 30.11
CA ALA A 76 -13.93 4.76 30.33
C ALA A 76 -15.00 5.87 30.31
N PHE A 77 -16.20 5.61 29.76
CA PHE A 77 -17.30 6.58 29.74
C PHE A 77 -18.03 6.70 31.09
N LYS A 78 -17.72 5.87 32.10
CA LYS A 78 -18.40 5.84 33.40
C LYS A 78 -17.67 6.53 34.55
N THR A 79 -16.44 7.00 34.36
CA THR A 79 -15.62 7.52 35.45
C THR A 79 -15.04 8.88 35.11
N SER A 80 -15.57 9.92 35.77
CA SER A 80 -14.97 11.25 35.81
C SER A 80 -13.63 11.20 36.56
N PHE A 81 -12.56 10.83 35.86
CA PHE A 81 -11.21 10.91 36.40
C PHE A 81 -10.70 12.35 36.30
N VAL A 82 -10.68 13.05 37.44
CA VAL A 82 -9.85 14.25 37.61
C VAL A 82 -8.39 13.79 37.62
N SER A 83 -7.69 13.96 36.48
CA SER A 83 -6.28 13.59 36.33
C SER A 83 -5.40 14.63 37.02
N ALA A 84 -4.91 14.31 38.22
CA ALA A 84 -3.96 15.12 39.00
C ALA A 84 -2.53 14.51 38.96
N GLY A 85 -2.11 14.00 37.79
CA GLY A 85 -0.75 13.52 37.57
C GLY A 85 0.15 14.59 36.96
N PRO A 86 1.50 14.52 37.11
CA PRO A 86 2.38 15.46 36.43
C PRO A 86 2.25 15.31 34.92
N HIS A 87 2.07 16.45 34.24
CA HIS A 87 2.00 16.56 32.79
C HIS A 87 3.39 16.90 32.26
N GLU A 88 3.94 16.06 31.39
CA GLU A 88 5.18 16.34 30.66
C GLU A 88 4.83 16.72 29.22
N GLN A 89 5.27 17.89 28.78
CA GLN A 89 5.22 18.29 27.38
C GLN A 89 6.59 18.09 26.76
N VAL A 90 6.69 17.18 25.79
CA VAL A 90 7.93 16.91 25.06
C VAL A 90 7.79 17.45 23.65
N CYS A 91 8.63 18.41 23.29
CA CYS A 91 8.70 18.92 21.93
C CYS A 91 9.80 18.20 21.13
N ILE A 92 9.41 17.56 20.03
CA ILE A 92 10.34 17.11 18.99
C ILE A 92 10.53 18.28 18.02
N LYS A 93 11.76 18.78 17.88
CA LYS A 93 12.05 19.92 17.01
C LYS A 93 12.32 19.50 15.57
N TYR A 94 12.21 20.42 14.63
CA TYR A 94 12.64 20.17 13.25
C TYR A 94 14.12 19.81 13.14
N SER A 95 14.96 20.40 14.01
CA SER A 95 16.38 20.05 14.13
C SER A 95 16.60 18.59 14.57
N ASP A 96 15.78 18.05 15.47
CA ASP A 96 15.86 16.64 15.88
C ASP A 96 15.50 15.71 14.71
N VAL A 97 14.48 16.06 13.94
CA VAL A 97 14.09 15.31 12.73
C VAL A 97 15.23 15.33 11.69
N ASN A 98 15.84 16.49 11.44
CA ASN A 98 16.96 16.60 10.51
C ASN A 98 18.19 15.81 10.98
N ASN A 99 18.49 15.82 12.28
CA ASN A 99 19.57 15.02 12.85
C ASN A 99 19.30 13.51 12.62
N ALA A 100 18.07 13.06 12.87
CA ALA A 100 17.66 11.68 12.61
C ALA A 100 17.73 11.32 11.12
N VAL A 101 17.39 12.24 10.20
CA VAL A 101 17.56 12.05 8.74
C VAL A 101 19.03 11.87 8.37
N ARG A 102 19.93 12.73 8.86
CA ARG A 102 21.38 12.62 8.55
C ARG A 102 21.96 11.33 9.10
N GLU A 103 21.58 10.95 10.32
CA GLU A 103 21.99 9.70 10.93
C GLU A 103 21.47 8.49 10.14
N ALA A 104 20.20 8.49 9.75
CA ALA A 104 19.60 7.42 8.95
C ALA A 104 20.30 7.28 7.58
N LYS A 105 20.61 8.40 6.92
CA LYS A 105 21.36 8.40 5.65
C LYS A 105 22.74 7.78 5.81
N SER A 106 23.45 8.10 6.89
CA SER A 106 24.76 7.52 7.19
C SER A 106 24.67 6.01 7.45
N ARG A 107 23.72 5.57 8.29
CA ARG A 107 23.52 4.16 8.63
C ARG A 107 23.14 3.29 7.43
N LEU A 108 22.39 3.84 6.48
CA LEU A 108 21.95 3.12 5.27
C LEU A 108 22.91 3.26 4.09
N ASN A 109 23.98 4.08 4.20
CA ASN A 109 24.75 4.55 3.04
C ASN A 109 23.82 5.05 1.92
N TYR A 110 22.85 5.88 2.31
CA TYR A 110 21.71 6.22 1.47
C TYR A 110 22.11 7.06 0.24
N ILE A 111 21.70 6.58 -0.93
CA ILE A 111 21.77 7.31 -2.19
C ILE A 111 20.35 7.51 -2.69
N HIS A 112 19.96 8.77 -2.92
CA HIS A 112 18.62 9.07 -3.43
C HIS A 112 18.47 8.51 -4.86
N PRO A 113 17.50 7.63 -5.12
CA PRO A 113 17.32 7.07 -6.46
C PRO A 113 16.91 8.16 -7.46
N TYR A 114 17.63 8.29 -8.57
CA TYR A 114 17.34 9.30 -9.60
C TYR A 114 15.89 9.19 -10.13
N ARG A 115 15.42 7.96 -10.36
CA ARG A 115 14.09 7.67 -10.90
C ARG A 115 12.95 7.85 -9.90
N ALA A 116 13.24 8.11 -8.62
CA ALA A 116 12.19 8.36 -7.63
C ALA A 116 11.37 9.63 -7.93
N ASN A 117 11.90 10.53 -8.77
CA ASN A 117 11.22 11.76 -9.19
C ASN A 117 10.53 11.64 -10.57
N GLU A 118 10.56 10.46 -11.19
CA GLU A 118 9.80 10.23 -12.42
C GLU A 118 8.29 10.31 -12.17
N VAL A 119 7.52 10.48 -13.24
CA VAL A 119 6.05 10.50 -13.16
C VAL A 119 5.52 9.20 -12.58
N LEU A 120 6.12 8.08 -12.97
CA LEU A 120 5.81 6.72 -12.52
C LEU A 120 7.10 6.06 -11.97
N PRO A 121 7.45 6.32 -10.70
CA PRO A 121 8.68 5.79 -10.12
C PRO A 121 8.57 4.28 -9.88
N GLU A 122 9.69 3.58 -10.02
CA GLU A 122 9.75 2.13 -9.80
C GLU A 122 9.52 1.77 -8.31
N PRO A 123 8.87 0.63 -8.01
CA PRO A 123 8.59 0.22 -6.63
C PRO A 123 9.84 0.08 -5.78
N ARG A 124 10.97 -0.34 -6.36
CA ARG A 124 12.26 -0.43 -5.67
C ARG A 124 12.77 0.94 -5.22
N ASP A 125 12.71 1.94 -6.10
CA ASP A 125 13.20 3.29 -5.80
C ASP A 125 12.37 3.93 -4.70
N ILE A 126 11.06 3.68 -4.71
CA ILE A 126 10.16 4.07 -3.62
C ILE A 126 10.51 3.36 -2.32
N ALA A 127 10.78 2.05 -2.38
CA ALA A 127 11.15 1.27 -1.21
C ALA A 127 12.42 1.83 -0.54
N THR A 128 13.42 2.25 -1.33
CA THR A 128 14.62 2.91 -0.82
C THR A 128 14.28 4.19 -0.05
N THR A 129 13.38 5.04 -0.57
CA THR A 129 12.92 6.25 0.15
C THR A 129 12.09 5.92 1.40
N ALA A 130 11.30 4.85 1.34
CA ALA A 130 10.48 4.38 2.45
C ALA A 130 11.33 3.77 3.58
N GLU A 131 12.41 3.09 3.25
CA GLU A 131 13.38 2.57 4.21
C GLU A 131 14.08 3.70 4.98
N LEU A 132 14.44 4.80 4.30
CA LEU A 132 14.94 6.00 4.96
C LEU A 132 13.91 6.54 5.97
N SER A 133 12.66 6.74 5.54
CA SER A 133 11.56 7.21 6.41
C SER A 133 11.35 6.31 7.63
N LEU A 134 11.45 5.00 7.41
CA LEU A 134 11.27 4.00 8.44
C LEU A 134 12.41 4.04 9.47
N LEU A 135 13.65 4.23 9.03
CA LEU A 135 14.78 4.34 9.94
C LEU A 135 14.73 5.65 10.73
N VAL A 136 14.36 6.78 10.11
CA VAL A 136 14.12 8.06 10.81
C VAL A 136 13.06 7.88 11.89
N THR A 137 11.95 7.20 11.57
CA THR A 137 10.89 6.86 12.52
C THR A 137 11.44 6.08 13.72
N LYS A 138 12.30 5.08 13.49
CA LYS A 138 12.92 4.28 14.55
C LYS A 138 13.87 5.09 15.44
N ILE A 139 14.67 5.96 14.83
CA ILE A 139 15.62 6.82 15.56
C ILE A 139 14.84 7.74 16.50
N LEU A 140 13.84 8.46 15.99
CA LEU A 140 13.00 9.35 16.79
C LEU A 140 12.23 8.59 17.88
N ALA A 141 11.64 7.45 17.54
CA ALA A 141 10.93 6.59 18.50
C ALA A 141 11.84 6.17 19.65
N THR A 142 13.09 5.83 19.37
CA THR A 142 14.06 5.42 20.39
C THR A 142 14.55 6.62 21.21
N GLN A 143 14.96 7.70 20.54
CA GLN A 143 15.50 8.91 21.14
C GLN A 143 14.52 9.54 22.14
N PHE A 144 13.25 9.68 21.75
CA PHE A 144 12.21 10.27 22.59
C PHE A 144 11.45 9.25 23.43
N ARG A 145 11.87 7.97 23.37
CA ARG A 145 11.21 6.83 24.02
C ARG A 145 9.71 6.85 23.72
N MET A 146 9.30 6.87 22.46
CA MET A 146 7.89 7.03 22.11
C MET A 146 7.08 5.76 22.40
N THR A 147 5.82 5.92 22.79
CA THR A 147 4.87 4.80 22.88
C THR A 147 4.37 4.39 21.49
N HIS A 148 3.74 3.21 21.41
CA HIS A 148 3.13 2.74 20.16
C HIS A 148 2.12 3.75 19.57
N ASP A 149 1.34 4.40 20.42
CA ASP A 149 0.32 5.37 20.01
C ASP A 149 0.95 6.70 19.60
N GLU A 150 1.98 7.15 20.30
CA GLU A 150 2.76 8.34 19.91
C GLU A 150 3.41 8.13 18.53
N ILE A 151 3.93 6.94 18.23
CA ILE A 151 4.50 6.58 16.92
C ILE A 151 3.40 6.54 15.84
N MET A 152 2.24 5.97 16.16
CA MET A 152 1.14 5.80 15.21
C MET A 152 0.44 7.10 14.85
N ASN A 153 0.16 7.91 15.85
CA ASN A 153 -0.72 9.08 15.73
C ASN A 153 0.06 10.39 15.77
N GLY A 154 1.25 10.42 16.39
CA GLY A 154 2.08 11.61 16.51
C GLY A 154 3.00 11.82 15.31
N LEU A 155 3.90 10.88 15.03
CA LEU A 155 4.91 11.04 13.97
C LEU A 155 4.36 11.38 12.57
N PRO A 156 3.19 10.87 12.13
CA PRO A 156 2.63 11.27 10.85
C PRO A 156 2.17 12.74 10.78
N LEU A 157 2.03 13.43 11.92
CA LEU A 157 1.63 14.85 11.99
C LEU A 157 2.81 15.80 11.78
N ILE A 158 4.06 15.30 11.83
CA ILE A 158 5.24 16.11 11.57
C ILE A 158 5.19 16.59 10.11
N ASP A 159 5.20 17.91 9.92
CA ASP A 159 5.34 18.53 8.60
C ASP A 159 6.76 18.36 8.07
N THR A 160 6.98 17.27 7.35
CA THR A 160 8.25 16.91 6.74
C THR A 160 8.69 17.87 5.64
N SER A 161 7.81 18.74 5.11
CA SER A 161 8.20 19.76 4.12
C SER A 161 9.20 20.79 4.67
N ARG A 162 9.27 20.91 6.00
CA ARG A 162 10.19 21.79 6.73
C ARG A 162 11.48 21.08 7.17
N THR A 163 11.76 19.90 6.62
CA THR A 163 12.90 19.05 7.00
C THR A 163 13.68 18.59 5.78
N GLU A 164 14.91 18.11 6.00
CA GLU A 164 15.74 17.46 4.97
C GLU A 164 15.10 16.19 4.39
N MET A 165 14.07 15.65 5.05
CA MET A 165 13.27 14.55 4.51
C MET A 165 12.54 14.94 3.22
N TRP A 166 12.20 16.22 3.06
CA TRP A 166 11.48 16.71 1.88
C TRP A 166 12.27 16.60 0.58
N ASP A 167 13.59 16.80 0.67
CA ASP A 167 14.49 16.72 -0.48
C ASP A 167 14.60 15.30 -1.02
N MET A 168 14.42 14.31 -0.13
CA MET A 168 14.44 12.87 -0.46
C MET A 168 13.05 12.32 -0.80
N CYS A 169 12.04 13.18 -0.80
CA CYS A 169 10.67 12.77 -0.97
C CYS A 169 10.31 12.64 -2.46
N PRO A 170 9.87 11.45 -2.94
CA PRO A 170 9.50 11.22 -4.33
C PRO A 170 8.43 12.20 -4.83
N ALA A 171 8.55 12.61 -6.10
CA ALA A 171 7.64 13.59 -6.70
C ALA A 171 6.18 13.13 -6.76
N HIS A 172 5.89 11.83 -6.76
CA HIS A 172 4.51 11.30 -6.83
C HIS A 172 3.71 11.37 -5.54
N VAL A 173 4.39 11.49 -4.41
CA VAL A 173 3.76 11.62 -3.10
C VAL A 173 3.76 13.06 -2.57
N LYS A 174 4.37 13.99 -3.31
CA LYS A 174 4.30 15.43 -3.04
C LYS A 174 2.94 16.00 -3.50
N PRO A 175 2.38 16.99 -2.79
CA PRO A 175 1.19 17.68 -3.24
C PRO A 175 1.50 18.43 -4.53
N ILE A 176 0.61 18.33 -5.51
CA ILE A 176 0.69 19.08 -6.76
C ILE A 176 -0.61 19.86 -6.98
N PRO A 177 -0.56 21.06 -7.59
CA PRO A 177 -1.77 21.74 -8.00
C PRO A 177 -2.48 20.91 -9.08
N CYS A 178 -3.79 20.71 -8.91
CA CYS A 178 -4.61 19.93 -9.83
C CYS A 178 -5.70 20.80 -10.46
N THR A 179 -5.94 20.60 -11.75
CA THR A 179 -7.05 21.18 -12.52
C THR A 179 -8.06 20.10 -12.89
N VAL A 180 -9.29 20.51 -13.19
CA VAL A 180 -10.31 19.58 -13.70
C VAL A 180 -9.98 19.25 -15.15
N GLU A 181 -9.57 18.01 -15.39
CA GLU A 181 -9.27 17.50 -16.72
C GLU A 181 -10.37 16.57 -17.23
N ARG A 182 -10.51 16.48 -18.56
CA ARG A 182 -11.50 15.60 -19.20
C ARG A 182 -11.18 14.11 -19.00
N TYR A 183 -9.91 13.77 -18.90
CA TYR A 183 -9.43 12.40 -18.83
C TYR A 183 -8.61 12.17 -17.57
N ARG A 184 -8.65 10.95 -17.06
CA ARG A 184 -7.86 10.53 -15.91
C ARG A 184 -6.39 10.45 -16.29
N SER A 185 -5.51 10.78 -15.36
CA SER A 185 -4.09 10.52 -15.54
C SER A 185 -3.80 9.01 -15.50
N MET A 186 -2.67 8.61 -16.09
CA MET A 186 -2.29 7.21 -16.14
C MET A 186 -1.96 6.62 -14.76
N ASP A 187 -1.41 7.45 -13.88
CA ASP A 187 -0.99 7.13 -12.51
C ASP A 187 -2.05 7.45 -11.45
N GLY A 188 -3.25 7.89 -11.84
CA GLY A 188 -4.36 8.20 -10.94
C GLY A 188 -4.29 9.54 -10.20
N ARG A 189 -3.24 10.34 -10.41
CA ARG A 189 -3.11 11.69 -9.83
C ARG A 189 -4.27 12.60 -10.21
N CYS A 190 -4.54 13.57 -9.34
CA CYS A 190 -5.57 14.60 -9.53
C CYS A 190 -7.01 14.07 -9.69
N ASN A 191 -7.27 12.79 -9.39
CA ASN A 191 -8.63 12.29 -9.28
C ASN A 191 -9.39 12.99 -8.14
N ASN A 192 -8.69 13.23 -7.02
CA ASN A 192 -9.14 14.16 -5.99
C ASN A 192 -8.37 15.48 -6.12
N ILE A 193 -9.09 16.59 -6.37
CA ILE A 193 -8.50 17.91 -6.60
C ILE A 193 -7.84 18.49 -5.35
N LYS A 194 -8.39 18.21 -4.16
CA LYS A 194 -7.85 18.66 -2.88
C LYS A 194 -6.65 17.80 -2.43
N HIS A 195 -6.66 16.52 -2.79
CA HIS A 195 -5.65 15.55 -2.39
C HIS A 195 -5.12 14.79 -3.61
N SER A 196 -4.19 15.42 -4.31
CA SER A 196 -3.66 14.96 -5.60
C SER A 196 -3.06 13.55 -5.60
N SER A 197 -2.64 13.04 -4.44
CA SER A 197 -1.99 11.74 -4.24
C SER A 197 -2.93 10.61 -3.80
N TRP A 198 -4.22 10.88 -3.57
CA TRP A 198 -5.17 9.85 -3.15
C TRP A 198 -5.51 8.89 -4.29
N GLY A 199 -5.27 7.59 -4.05
CA GLY A 199 -5.51 6.53 -5.04
C GLY A 199 -4.49 6.47 -6.18
N VAL A 200 -3.36 7.17 -6.04
CA VAL A 200 -2.24 7.16 -6.99
C VAL A 200 -1.45 5.86 -6.87
N THR A 201 -0.88 5.40 -7.97
CA THR A 201 -0.14 4.13 -7.99
C THR A 201 1.20 4.32 -7.32
N ASN A 202 1.79 3.20 -6.92
CA ASN A 202 3.04 3.16 -6.21
C ASN A 202 3.00 4.00 -4.91
N THR A 203 1.79 4.14 -4.34
CA THR A 203 1.57 4.72 -3.02
C THR A 203 1.17 3.60 -2.04
N PRO A 204 1.40 3.78 -0.74
CA PRO A 204 1.10 2.74 0.23
C PRO A 204 -0.40 2.52 0.42
N PHE A 205 -0.79 1.29 0.76
CA PHE A 205 -2.16 0.98 1.16
C PHE A 205 -2.64 1.87 2.32
N VAL A 206 -3.93 2.21 2.30
CA VAL A 206 -4.60 2.84 3.44
C VAL A 206 -4.72 1.80 4.56
N ARG A 207 -4.59 2.26 5.81
CA ARG A 207 -4.81 1.43 6.99
C ARG A 207 -6.10 1.88 7.67
N PHE A 208 -7.08 0.99 7.72
CA PHE A 208 -8.30 1.20 8.52
C PHE A 208 -8.08 0.94 10.01
N LEU A 209 -7.11 0.08 10.34
CA LEU A 209 -6.72 -0.23 11.71
C LEU A 209 -5.20 -0.04 11.90
N PRO A 210 -4.75 0.30 13.13
CA PRO A 210 -3.34 0.38 13.45
C PRO A 210 -2.56 -0.90 13.14
N ALA A 211 -1.30 -0.73 12.74
CA ALA A 211 -0.42 -1.87 12.46
C ALA A 211 0.10 -2.50 13.76
N LEU A 212 0.01 -3.83 13.85
CA LEU A 212 0.53 -4.61 14.97
C LEU A 212 1.81 -5.35 14.54
N TYR A 213 2.94 -4.90 15.08
CA TYR A 213 4.26 -5.47 14.92
C TYR A 213 4.85 -5.76 16.30
N SER A 214 5.70 -6.77 16.44
CA SER A 214 6.27 -7.17 17.74
C SER A 214 7.13 -6.07 18.36
N ASP A 215 7.92 -5.38 17.54
CA ASP A 215 8.75 -4.23 17.92
C ASP A 215 8.00 -2.89 17.84
N GLY A 216 6.69 -2.93 17.60
CA GLY A 216 5.87 -1.77 17.36
C GLY A 216 6.11 -1.07 16.02
N ILE A 217 7.04 -1.51 15.17
CA ILE A 217 7.41 -0.79 13.94
C ILE A 217 7.37 -1.68 12.70
N GLN A 218 8.11 -2.78 12.65
CA GLN A 218 8.21 -3.62 11.44
C GLN A 218 8.41 -5.12 11.70
N GLY A 219 8.66 -5.53 12.94
CA GLY A 219 8.92 -6.92 13.32
C GLY A 219 7.69 -7.81 13.17
N PRO A 220 7.85 -9.10 12.81
CA PRO A 220 6.73 -10.01 12.67
C PRO A 220 5.91 -10.08 13.96
N ARG A 221 4.58 -10.10 13.84
CA ARG A 221 3.68 -10.10 14.99
C ARG A 221 3.94 -11.30 15.90
N GLN A 222 3.92 -11.06 17.21
CA GLN A 222 3.98 -12.09 18.25
C GLN A 222 2.59 -12.38 18.83
N ALA A 223 2.47 -13.53 19.48
CA ALA A 223 1.29 -13.91 20.24
C ALA A 223 1.12 -13.02 21.49
N VAL A 224 -0.07 -13.06 22.10
CA VAL A 224 -0.42 -12.17 23.23
C VAL A 224 0.41 -12.47 24.48
N ASP A 225 0.86 -13.70 24.62
CA ASP A 225 1.76 -14.19 25.69
C ASP A 225 3.25 -13.89 25.41
N GLY A 226 3.57 -13.20 24.30
CA GLY A 226 4.93 -12.94 23.86
C GLY A 226 5.57 -14.08 23.06
N GLY A 227 4.85 -15.19 22.87
CA GLY A 227 5.29 -16.34 22.09
C GLY A 227 5.24 -16.12 20.57
N GLN A 228 5.68 -17.14 19.83
CA GLN A 228 5.53 -17.16 18.37
C GLN A 228 4.08 -17.49 18.00
N LEU A 229 3.58 -16.90 16.91
CA LEU A 229 2.30 -17.30 16.33
C LEU A 229 2.40 -18.72 15.75
N PRO A 230 1.28 -19.48 15.69
CA PRO A 230 1.31 -20.81 15.09
C PRO A 230 1.78 -20.73 13.63
N ASN A 231 2.54 -21.74 13.22
CA ASN A 231 3.10 -21.82 11.88
C ASN A 231 2.00 -21.77 10.80
N ALA A 232 2.17 -20.90 9.80
CA ALA A 232 1.16 -20.66 8.76
C ALA A 232 0.84 -21.92 7.94
N ARG A 233 1.85 -22.74 7.63
CA ARG A 233 1.64 -24.01 6.91
C ARG A 233 0.92 -25.04 7.79
N GLY A 234 1.26 -25.11 9.08
CA GLY A 234 0.56 -25.93 10.06
C GLY A 234 -0.94 -25.59 10.16
N ILE A 235 -1.29 -24.29 10.18
CA ILE A 235 -2.69 -23.86 10.14
C ILE A 235 -3.33 -24.24 8.79
N SER A 236 -2.65 -23.97 7.67
CA SER A 236 -3.16 -24.27 6.33
C SER A 236 -3.48 -25.76 6.15
N SER A 237 -2.58 -26.65 6.54
CA SER A 237 -2.79 -28.10 6.42
C SER A 237 -3.88 -28.62 7.36
N PHE A 238 -4.05 -28.01 8.52
CA PHE A 238 -5.08 -28.40 9.48
C PHE A 238 -6.48 -27.89 9.11
N VAL A 239 -6.59 -26.61 8.75
CA VAL A 239 -7.87 -25.89 8.54
C VAL A 239 -8.33 -25.92 7.08
N HIS A 240 -7.43 -25.70 6.12
CA HIS A 240 -7.75 -25.58 4.70
C HIS A 240 -7.51 -26.91 3.98
N ARG A 241 -8.30 -27.92 4.35
CA ARG A 241 -8.23 -29.23 3.70
C ARG A 241 -8.80 -29.16 2.29
N ASP A 242 -8.15 -29.87 1.39
CA ASP A 242 -8.58 -29.96 0.00
C ASP A 242 -9.78 -30.92 -0.11
N TYR A 243 -10.92 -30.38 -0.54
CA TYR A 243 -12.15 -31.11 -0.77
C TYR A 243 -12.67 -30.78 -2.16
N ASP A 244 -12.88 -31.81 -2.98
CA ASP A 244 -13.55 -31.65 -4.26
C ASP A 244 -15.06 -31.48 -4.04
N HIS A 245 -15.49 -30.22 -3.93
CA HIS A 245 -16.87 -29.85 -3.70
C HIS A 245 -17.30 -28.70 -4.62
N PRO A 246 -17.59 -28.98 -5.90
CA PRO A 246 -17.91 -27.95 -6.88
C PRO A 246 -19.23 -27.25 -6.56
N ASN A 247 -19.27 -25.93 -6.76
CA ASN A 247 -20.50 -25.16 -6.62
C ASN A 247 -21.42 -25.37 -7.84
N ARG A 248 -22.67 -25.78 -7.61
CA ARG A 248 -23.64 -26.08 -8.69
C ARG A 248 -24.39 -24.86 -9.23
N GLN A 249 -24.26 -23.71 -8.58
CA GLN A 249 -24.99 -22.48 -8.89
C GLN A 249 -24.11 -21.39 -9.50
N LEU A 250 -22.80 -21.44 -9.25
CA LEU A 250 -21.84 -20.44 -9.71
C LEU A 250 -20.98 -21.03 -10.83
N SER A 251 -20.85 -20.28 -11.92
CA SER A 251 -19.88 -20.60 -12.96
C SER A 251 -18.48 -20.19 -12.52
N ILE A 252 -17.46 -20.77 -13.16
CA ILE A 252 -16.06 -20.40 -12.94
C ILE A 252 -15.79 -18.90 -13.16
N LEU A 253 -16.63 -18.24 -13.97
CA LEU A 253 -16.53 -16.81 -14.24
C LEU A 253 -16.59 -15.96 -12.98
N VAL A 254 -17.30 -16.39 -11.92
CA VAL A 254 -17.38 -15.63 -10.66
C VAL A 254 -16.00 -15.53 -10.01
N MET A 255 -15.25 -16.63 -9.97
CA MET A 255 -13.89 -16.65 -9.43
C MET A 255 -12.96 -15.79 -10.31
N SER A 256 -13.00 -16.00 -11.64
CA SER A 256 -12.17 -15.25 -12.57
C SER A 256 -12.44 -13.75 -12.55
N TRP A 257 -13.70 -13.33 -12.42
CA TRP A 257 -14.09 -11.92 -12.29
C TRP A 257 -13.63 -11.32 -10.98
N GLY A 258 -13.66 -12.10 -9.89
CA GLY A 258 -13.07 -11.71 -8.60
C GLY A 258 -11.58 -11.40 -8.72
N GLN A 259 -10.80 -12.29 -9.37
CA GLN A 259 -9.38 -12.05 -9.62
C GLN A 259 -9.15 -10.83 -10.52
N PHE A 260 -9.97 -10.67 -11.57
CA PHE A 260 -9.86 -9.51 -12.45
C PHE A 260 -10.06 -8.19 -11.69
N ILE A 261 -11.05 -8.11 -10.80
CA ILE A 261 -11.27 -6.92 -9.95
C ILE A 261 -10.11 -6.74 -8.96
N ASP A 262 -9.67 -7.81 -8.29
CA ASP A 262 -8.55 -7.76 -7.34
C ASP A 262 -7.29 -7.17 -8.00
N HIS A 263 -6.94 -7.67 -9.19
CA HIS A 263 -5.81 -7.20 -9.99
C HIS A 263 -6.01 -5.79 -10.56
N ASP A 264 -7.23 -5.24 -10.58
CA ASP A 264 -7.49 -3.85 -10.98
C ASP A 264 -7.32 -2.87 -9.80
N LEU A 265 -7.59 -3.34 -8.58
CA LEU A 265 -7.63 -2.51 -7.38
C LEU A 265 -6.31 -2.53 -6.59
N THR A 266 -5.69 -3.71 -6.47
CA THR A 266 -4.58 -3.91 -5.54
C THR A 266 -3.50 -4.84 -6.08
N LEU A 267 -2.25 -4.49 -5.82
CA LEU A 267 -1.12 -5.39 -5.93
C LEU A 267 0.00 -4.88 -5.04
N ALA A 268 0.38 -5.67 -4.04
CA ALA A 268 1.52 -5.31 -3.20
C ALA A 268 2.83 -5.48 -3.97
N ALA A 269 3.70 -4.48 -3.94
CA ALA A 269 5.02 -4.54 -4.58
C ALA A 269 5.83 -5.76 -4.09
N PRO A 270 6.18 -6.73 -4.97
CA PRO A 270 7.07 -7.80 -4.59
C PRO A 270 8.50 -7.26 -4.46
N PRO A 271 9.30 -7.81 -3.53
CA PRO A 271 10.70 -7.43 -3.41
C PRO A 271 11.55 -8.06 -4.51
N ARG A 272 12.57 -7.33 -4.96
CA ARG A 272 13.60 -7.82 -5.89
C ARG A 272 15.00 -7.51 -5.35
N ASP A 273 16.01 -8.22 -5.86
CA ASP A 273 17.41 -8.00 -5.50
C ASP A 273 17.97 -6.70 -6.11
N GLU A 274 19.24 -6.41 -5.86
CA GLU A 274 19.89 -5.20 -6.35
C GLU A 274 19.97 -5.10 -7.89
N ARG A 275 19.84 -6.23 -8.58
CA ARG A 275 19.86 -6.37 -10.04
C ARG A 275 18.45 -6.50 -10.63
N ASP A 276 17.42 -6.22 -9.83
CA ASP A 276 16.01 -6.35 -10.20
C ASP A 276 15.58 -7.80 -10.53
N LEU A 277 16.27 -8.77 -9.92
CA LEU A 277 15.99 -10.19 -10.07
C LEU A 277 15.28 -10.75 -8.84
N ASP A 278 14.58 -11.87 -9.06
CA ASP A 278 14.02 -12.63 -7.96
C ASP A 278 15.14 -13.30 -7.14
N PHE A 279 15.02 -13.29 -5.81
CA PHE A 279 16.02 -13.89 -4.90
C PHE A 279 15.43 -15.03 -4.06
N VAL A 280 16.25 -16.02 -3.71
CA VAL A 280 15.83 -17.21 -2.96
C VAL A 280 16.00 -16.99 -1.46
N CYS A 281 15.04 -17.46 -0.65
CA CYS A 281 15.09 -17.39 0.81
C CYS A 281 15.31 -18.76 1.46
N CYS A 282 14.77 -19.84 0.90
CA CYS A 282 15.00 -21.19 1.41
C CYS A 282 16.41 -21.69 1.09
N GLY A 283 16.97 -22.52 1.97
CA GLY A 283 18.32 -23.08 1.78
C GLY A 283 19.47 -22.08 1.97
N VAL A 284 19.16 -20.82 2.26
CA VAL A 284 20.14 -19.79 2.61
C VAL A 284 20.23 -19.69 4.14
N PRO A 285 21.42 -19.76 4.76
CA PRO A 285 21.56 -19.59 6.20
C PRO A 285 21.07 -18.20 6.65
N PRO A 286 20.43 -18.04 7.84
CA PRO A 286 19.83 -16.78 8.27
C PRO A 286 20.76 -15.56 8.21
N LYS A 287 22.07 -15.75 8.46
CA LYS A 287 23.09 -14.69 8.38
C LYS A 287 23.27 -14.12 6.97
N PHE A 288 22.98 -14.91 5.93
CA PHE A 288 23.13 -14.55 4.53
C PHE A 288 21.78 -14.38 3.82
N GLN A 289 20.66 -14.57 4.52
CA GLN A 289 19.34 -14.34 3.96
C GLN A 289 19.14 -12.87 3.67
N HIS A 290 18.46 -12.57 2.57
CA HIS A 290 18.04 -11.22 2.25
C HIS A 290 17.14 -10.67 3.38
N PRO A 291 17.25 -9.39 3.79
CA PRO A 291 16.48 -8.83 4.92
C PRO A 291 14.95 -8.91 4.78
N LEU A 292 14.47 -9.06 3.54
CA LEU A 292 13.04 -9.23 3.22
C LEU A 292 12.58 -10.69 3.20
N CYS A 293 13.46 -11.66 3.41
CA CYS A 293 13.06 -13.05 3.58
C CYS A 293 12.25 -13.24 4.86
N MET A 294 11.16 -14.00 4.76
CA MET A 294 10.32 -14.39 5.90
C MET A 294 9.77 -15.79 5.64
N THR A 295 10.68 -16.75 5.48
CA THR A 295 10.35 -18.12 5.08
C THR A 295 9.30 -18.76 5.98
N ILE A 296 8.49 -19.64 5.40
CA ILE A 296 7.53 -20.45 6.15
C ILE A 296 8.14 -21.84 6.32
N GLU A 297 8.42 -22.21 7.57
CA GLU A 297 8.89 -23.55 7.90
C GLU A 297 7.79 -24.58 7.61
N VAL A 298 8.17 -25.71 7.02
CA VAL A 298 7.27 -26.83 6.75
C VAL A 298 7.49 -27.90 7.80
N PRO A 299 6.46 -28.28 8.59
CA PRO A 299 6.55 -29.38 9.54
C PRO A 299 6.99 -30.69 8.87
N ARG A 300 7.76 -31.53 9.57
CA ARG A 300 8.23 -32.82 9.01
C ARG A 300 7.07 -33.75 8.69
N GLU A 301 6.02 -33.69 9.50
CA GLU A 301 4.79 -34.47 9.38
C GLU A 301 3.77 -33.82 8.43
N ASP A 302 4.18 -32.82 7.63
CA ASP A 302 3.29 -32.20 6.64
C ASP A 302 2.75 -33.26 5.66
N PRO A 303 1.42 -33.37 5.47
CA PRO A 303 0.81 -34.45 4.70
C PRO A 303 1.16 -34.43 3.21
N PHE A 304 1.58 -33.27 2.68
CA PHE A 304 1.94 -33.10 1.28
C PHE A 304 3.46 -32.95 1.12
N TYR A 305 4.04 -31.92 1.72
CA TYR A 305 5.45 -31.55 1.54
C TYR A 305 6.41 -32.51 2.23
N GLY A 306 5.99 -33.19 3.31
CA GLY A 306 6.81 -34.18 4.01
C GLY A 306 7.22 -35.33 3.09
N LYS A 307 6.35 -35.73 2.15
CA LYS A 307 6.62 -36.76 1.13
C LYS A 307 7.79 -36.38 0.20
N TYR A 308 8.01 -35.09 0.00
CA TYR A 308 9.05 -34.54 -0.87
C TYR A 308 10.26 -34.00 -0.09
N ARG A 309 10.32 -34.25 1.22
CA ARG A 309 11.37 -33.74 2.12
C ARG A 309 11.57 -32.22 2.02
N ARG A 310 10.49 -31.47 1.73
CA ARG A 310 10.50 -30.01 1.68
C ARG A 310 10.30 -29.47 3.09
N THR A 311 11.25 -28.66 3.57
CA THR A 311 11.26 -28.10 4.94
C THR A 311 11.00 -26.59 4.98
N CYS A 312 10.87 -25.95 3.81
CA CYS A 312 10.74 -24.50 3.70
C CYS A 312 9.90 -24.12 2.48
N ILE A 313 9.05 -23.12 2.64
CA ILE A 313 8.31 -22.44 1.57
C ILE A 313 8.86 -21.02 1.45
N GLU A 314 9.14 -20.62 0.20
CA GLU A 314 9.59 -19.28 -0.16
C GLU A 314 8.52 -18.25 0.22
N PHE A 315 8.90 -17.28 1.05
CA PHE A 315 8.04 -16.15 1.35
C PHE A 315 8.90 -14.92 1.60
N LYS A 316 8.48 -13.81 0.98
CA LYS A 316 9.21 -12.54 0.96
C LYS A 316 8.25 -11.44 1.37
N ARG A 317 8.76 -10.51 2.17
CA ARG A 317 8.01 -9.35 2.63
C ARG A 317 7.84 -8.35 1.49
N SER A 318 6.63 -7.83 1.32
CA SER A 318 6.35 -6.77 0.36
C SER A 318 7.19 -5.52 0.62
N LEU A 319 7.51 -4.78 -0.44
CA LEU A 319 8.25 -3.52 -0.32
C LEU A 319 7.43 -2.46 0.40
N ALA A 320 8.10 -1.65 1.23
CA ALA A 320 7.49 -0.51 1.90
C ALA A 320 7.25 0.64 0.91
N GLY A 321 6.11 1.32 1.05
CA GLY A 321 5.72 2.47 0.25
C GLY A 321 5.95 3.77 1.00
N GLN A 322 6.20 4.82 0.21
CA GLN A 322 6.38 6.17 0.73
C GLN A 322 5.02 6.86 0.92
N ARG A 323 4.75 7.37 2.11
CA ARG A 323 3.47 8.04 2.41
C ARG A 323 3.37 9.40 1.71
N PRO A 324 2.16 9.90 1.41
CA PRO A 324 1.94 11.29 1.00
C PRO A 324 2.67 12.28 1.92
N GLY A 325 3.31 13.27 1.32
CA GLY A 325 4.16 14.25 2.02
C GLY A 325 5.42 13.67 2.65
N CYS A 326 5.72 12.38 2.45
CA CYS A 326 6.75 11.66 3.17
C CYS A 326 6.57 11.63 4.70
N ALA A 327 5.32 11.61 5.14
CA ALA A 327 4.96 11.50 6.54
C ALA A 327 5.66 10.30 7.21
N LEU A 328 6.17 10.52 8.41
CA LEU A 328 6.85 9.50 9.20
C LEU A 328 5.86 8.51 9.83
N GLY A 329 6.38 7.42 10.41
CA GLY A 329 5.61 6.38 11.08
C GLY A 329 5.83 4.98 10.53
N LYS A 330 4.96 4.05 10.92
CA LYS A 330 5.12 2.62 10.59
C LYS A 330 5.06 2.33 9.08
N PRO A 331 5.76 1.31 8.57
CA PRO A 331 5.78 1.01 7.15
C PRO A 331 4.39 0.53 6.69
N ARG A 332 4.12 0.71 5.41
CA ARG A 332 2.93 0.22 4.72
C ARG A 332 3.38 -0.37 3.39
N PRO A 333 2.89 -1.54 2.95
CA PRO A 333 3.27 -2.05 1.65
C PRO A 333 2.87 -1.09 0.52
N THR A 334 3.71 -0.97 -0.50
CA THR A 334 3.38 -0.22 -1.73
C THR A 334 2.30 -0.94 -2.51
N ASN A 335 1.25 -0.23 -2.92
CA ASN A 335 0.32 -0.71 -3.94
C ASN A 335 0.85 -0.27 -5.31
N ILE A 336 1.27 -1.22 -6.15
CA ILE A 336 1.81 -0.94 -7.50
C ILE A 336 0.73 -0.93 -8.58
N ASN A 337 -0.49 -1.28 -8.20
CA ASN A 337 -1.66 -0.98 -9.00
C ASN A 337 -2.17 0.40 -8.62
N VAL A 338 -2.48 1.19 -9.64
CA VAL A 338 -3.66 2.05 -9.61
C VAL A 338 -4.78 1.17 -10.17
N ARG A 339 -6.04 1.26 -9.73
CA ARG A 339 -6.84 2.46 -9.49
C ARG A 339 -7.94 2.06 -8.50
N PHE A 340 -8.11 2.75 -7.36
CA PHE A 340 -9.20 2.46 -6.40
C PHE A 340 -10.63 2.48 -7.01
N PHE A 341 -10.73 2.92 -8.27
CA PHE A 341 -11.91 2.87 -9.10
C PHE A 341 -11.72 1.74 -10.12
N VAL A 342 -12.73 0.88 -10.28
CA VAL A 342 -12.78 -0.15 -11.34
C VAL A 342 -12.59 0.56 -12.69
N LEU A 343 -11.39 0.46 -13.27
CA LEU A 343 -10.95 1.27 -14.41
C LEU A 343 -10.23 0.45 -15.48
N CYS A 344 -10.33 -0.88 -15.43
CA CYS A 344 -9.71 -1.78 -16.41
C CYS A 344 -8.20 -1.57 -16.56
N SER A 345 -7.52 -1.14 -15.49
CA SER A 345 -6.06 -1.02 -15.39
C SER A 345 -5.35 -2.36 -15.60
N ALA A 346 -6.03 -3.46 -15.27
CA ALA A 346 -5.55 -4.84 -15.52
C ALA A 346 -5.53 -5.22 -17.01
N ILE A 347 -6.04 -4.39 -17.93
CA ILE A 347 -5.85 -4.56 -19.38
C ILE A 347 -4.50 -3.94 -19.72
N PRO A 348 -3.47 -4.74 -20.06
CA PRO A 348 -2.19 -4.19 -20.43
C PRO A 348 -2.35 -3.39 -21.72
N TRP A 349 -1.95 -2.12 -21.71
CA TRP A 349 -1.61 -1.42 -22.95
C TRP A 349 -0.24 -1.85 -23.50
N THR A 350 0.37 -2.88 -22.92
CA THR A 350 1.59 -3.50 -23.43
C THR A 350 1.26 -4.39 -24.63
N LEU A 351 1.14 -3.77 -25.81
CA LEU A 351 1.87 -4.32 -26.93
C LEU A 351 3.33 -4.39 -26.48
N ASN A 352 3.79 -5.61 -26.24
CA ASN A 352 5.15 -5.93 -25.90
C ASN A 352 6.05 -5.51 -27.08
N THR A 353 6.53 -4.27 -27.09
CA THR A 353 7.68 -3.89 -27.91
C THR A 353 8.83 -3.69 -26.94
N GLY A 354 9.84 -4.55 -27.06
CA GLY A 354 11.15 -4.35 -26.44
C GLY A 354 11.77 -3.00 -26.82
N PRO A 355 13.02 -2.74 -26.40
CA PRO A 355 13.57 -1.40 -26.33
C PRO A 355 13.66 -0.78 -27.73
N MET A 356 12.67 0.03 -28.08
CA MET A 356 12.72 0.94 -29.22
C MET A 356 12.68 2.36 -28.66
N ASN A 357 13.88 2.94 -28.63
CA ASN A 357 14.08 4.38 -28.60
C ASN A 357 13.37 4.99 -29.80
N ASP A 358 12.07 5.26 -29.70
CA ASP A 358 11.42 6.14 -30.66
C ASP A 358 10.21 6.84 -30.03
N GLN A 359 10.45 8.02 -29.45
CA GLN A 359 9.41 8.96 -29.01
C GLN A 359 8.44 9.31 -30.17
N GLY A 360 8.83 9.05 -31.43
CA GLY A 360 7.96 9.19 -32.60
C GLY A 360 6.85 8.15 -32.74
N ALA A 361 6.97 6.95 -32.15
CA ALA A 361 5.94 5.92 -32.27
C ALA A 361 4.67 6.25 -31.44
N VAL A 362 4.86 6.79 -30.23
CA VAL A 362 3.76 7.21 -29.35
C VAL A 362 2.97 8.37 -29.97
N ALA A 363 3.68 9.34 -30.56
CA ALA A 363 3.07 10.45 -31.29
C ALA A 363 2.28 9.98 -32.52
N ARG A 364 2.79 8.99 -33.26
CA ARG A 364 2.09 8.42 -34.43
C ARG A 364 0.81 7.67 -34.06
N VAL A 365 0.77 6.98 -32.92
CA VAL A 365 -0.45 6.30 -32.42
C VAL A 365 -1.50 7.31 -31.94
N GLN A 366 -1.10 8.35 -31.21
CA GLN A 366 -2.00 9.45 -30.81
C GLN A 366 -2.57 10.21 -32.03
N GLN A 367 -1.74 10.47 -33.04
CA GLN A 367 -2.17 11.18 -34.25
C GLN A 367 -3.06 10.32 -35.15
N SER A 368 -2.87 9.00 -35.15
CA SER A 368 -3.71 8.04 -35.88
C SER A 368 -5.08 7.86 -35.21
N LEU A 369 -5.14 7.89 -33.87
CA LEU A 369 -6.41 7.90 -33.10
C LEU A 369 -7.21 9.19 -33.29
N GLN A 370 -6.56 10.32 -33.60
CA GLN A 370 -7.20 11.61 -33.83
C GLN A 370 -7.71 11.81 -35.28
N ARG A 371 -7.18 11.09 -36.27
CA ARG A 371 -7.48 11.31 -37.70
C ARG A 371 -8.43 10.30 -38.35
N ALA A 372 -8.88 9.27 -37.64
CA ALA A 372 -9.65 8.21 -38.26
C ALA A 372 -11.17 8.40 -38.07
N PRO A 373 -11.97 8.63 -39.14
CA PRO A 373 -13.41 8.54 -39.06
C PRO A 373 -13.77 7.05 -39.09
N ILE A 374 -13.77 6.40 -37.92
CA ILE A 374 -14.00 4.96 -37.83
C ILE A 374 -15.21 4.70 -36.94
N ASN A 375 -16.25 4.15 -37.58
CA ASN A 375 -17.55 3.80 -37.01
C ASN A 375 -17.42 2.93 -35.74
N ALA A 376 -18.32 3.15 -34.78
CA ALA A 376 -18.34 2.49 -33.46
C ALA A 376 -18.40 0.94 -33.51
N ASN A 377 -18.89 0.37 -34.61
CA ASN A 377 -18.97 -1.09 -34.80
C ASN A 377 -17.60 -1.74 -35.02
N GLU A 378 -16.64 -1.06 -35.66
CA GLU A 378 -15.30 -1.61 -35.92
C GLU A 378 -14.41 -1.57 -34.68
N ARG A 379 -14.55 -0.53 -33.83
CA ARG A 379 -13.87 -0.45 -32.53
C ARG A 379 -14.25 -1.60 -31.61
N SER A 380 -15.54 -1.95 -31.58
CA SER A 380 -16.07 -3.01 -30.74
C SER A 380 -15.54 -4.38 -31.17
N ALA A 381 -15.50 -4.66 -32.48
CA ALA A 381 -14.98 -5.91 -33.02
C ALA A 381 -13.46 -6.08 -32.83
N PHE A 382 -12.68 -5.00 -32.97
CA PHE A 382 -11.23 -5.01 -32.78
C PHE A 382 -10.84 -5.25 -31.32
N PHE A 383 -11.50 -4.55 -30.38
CA PHE A 383 -11.27 -4.70 -28.94
C PHE A 383 -11.68 -6.10 -28.43
N PHE A 384 -12.81 -6.64 -28.90
CA PHE A 384 -13.27 -7.97 -28.50
C PHE A 384 -12.41 -9.11 -29.04
N ARG A 385 -11.91 -9.02 -30.28
CA ARG A 385 -10.96 -10.00 -30.82
C ARG A 385 -9.69 -10.03 -29.97
N HIS A 386 -9.20 -8.89 -29.52
CA HIS A 386 -8.00 -8.83 -28.69
C HIS A 386 -8.24 -9.26 -27.24
N LEU A 387 -9.40 -8.96 -26.64
CA LEU A 387 -9.75 -9.40 -25.29
C LEU A 387 -9.93 -10.93 -25.19
N ILE A 388 -10.61 -11.56 -26.16
CA ILE A 388 -10.76 -13.02 -26.20
C ILE A 388 -9.41 -13.68 -26.46
N THR A 389 -8.60 -13.14 -27.37
CA THR A 389 -7.25 -13.65 -27.63
C THR A 389 -6.37 -13.51 -26.37
N MET A 390 -6.46 -12.39 -25.64
CA MET A 390 -5.77 -12.19 -24.36
C MET A 390 -6.23 -13.17 -23.29
N LEU A 391 -7.53 -13.38 -23.09
CA LEU A 391 -8.04 -14.34 -22.10
C LEU A 391 -7.66 -15.79 -22.44
N VAL A 392 -7.60 -16.15 -23.73
CA VAL A 392 -7.14 -17.47 -24.18
C VAL A 392 -5.63 -17.64 -23.98
N TYR A 393 -4.83 -16.61 -24.28
CA TYR A 393 -3.38 -16.63 -24.03
C TYR A 393 -3.04 -16.60 -22.52
N TYR A 394 -3.80 -15.86 -21.71
CA TYR A 394 -3.63 -15.82 -20.25
C TYR A 394 -3.96 -17.18 -19.62
N ALA A 395 -4.98 -17.87 -20.13
CA ALA A 395 -5.32 -19.23 -19.68
C ALA A 395 -4.24 -20.27 -20.07
N GLN A 396 -3.56 -20.10 -21.21
CA GLN A 396 -2.49 -21.02 -21.64
C GLN A 396 -1.16 -20.83 -20.89
N PHE A 397 -0.88 -19.64 -20.33
CA PHE A 397 0.35 -19.40 -19.58
C PHE A 397 0.32 -19.89 -18.11
N TYR A 398 -0.85 -20.25 -17.57
CA TYR A 398 -1.01 -20.73 -16.19
C TYR A 398 -1.40 -22.21 -16.07
N THR A 399 -1.44 -22.94 -17.17
CA THR A 399 -1.41 -24.42 -17.17
C THR A 399 -0.05 -24.89 -17.68
N LEU A 400 0.96 -24.85 -16.80
CA LEU A 400 2.12 -25.75 -16.77
C LEU A 400 2.86 -25.58 -15.43
#